data_AF-W4H4L4-F1
#
_entry.id   AF-W4H4L4-F1
#
_cell.length_a   1.000
_cell.length_b   1.000
_cell.length_c   1.000
_cell.angle_alpha   90.00
_cell.angle_beta   90.00
_cell.angle_gamma   90.00
#
_symmetry.space_group_name_H-M   'P 1'
#
loop_
_entity.id
_entity.type
_entity.pdbx_description
1 polymer ?
#
loop_
_entity_poly.entity_id
_entity_poly.type
_entity_poly.pdbx_seq_one_letter_code
_entity_poly.pdbx_strand_id
1 'polypeptide(L)'
;MRKDITIRFIKQWYQLRRRRRELFVKMLAYYFSAFVYKTPKHTSILSGPMWVDEVLTGNPHNVVEMLRMPRVVFQRLAHAIVDIGKLRST
;
A
#
# COMPACT_ATOMS: atom_id res chain seq x y z
N MET A 1 -28.40 5.81 39.77
CA MET A 1 -28.28 7.06 38.98
C MET A 1 -26.87 7.38 38.50
N ARG A 2 -25.88 7.78 39.34
CA ARG A 2 -24.51 8.10 38.83
C ARG A 2 -23.78 6.91 38.19
N LYS A 3 -23.96 5.71 38.73
CA LYS A 3 -23.33 4.47 38.22
C LYS A 3 -23.90 4.04 36.86
N ASP A 4 -25.18 4.25 36.62
CA ASP A 4 -25.83 3.87 35.35
C ASP A 4 -25.36 4.77 34.20
N ILE A 5 -25.13 6.04 34.49
CA ILE A 5 -24.59 7.02 33.55
C ILE A 5 -23.16 6.64 33.18
N THR A 6 -22.30 6.36 34.16
CA THR A 6 -20.91 5.94 33.88
C THR A 6 -20.85 4.62 33.11
N ILE A 7 -21.70 3.64 33.43
CA ILE A 7 -21.80 2.38 32.69
C ILE A 7 -22.21 2.64 31.22
N ARG A 8 -23.17 3.54 30.97
CA ARG A 8 -23.57 3.92 29.60
C ARG A 8 -22.42 4.57 28.84
N PHE A 9 -21.68 5.49 29.46
CA PHE A 9 -20.51 6.11 28.84
C PHE A 9 -19.40 5.10 28.51
N ILE A 10 -19.10 4.17 29.42
CA ILE A 10 -18.09 3.12 29.18
C ILE A 10 -18.52 2.21 28.02
N LYS A 11 -19.79 1.78 27.98
CA LYS A 11 -20.33 0.97 26.88
C LYS A 11 -20.25 1.71 25.55
N GLN A 12 -20.63 2.99 25.51
CA GLN A 12 -20.59 3.80 24.30
C GLN A 12 -19.15 4.01 23.81
N TRP A 13 -18.22 4.30 24.73
CA TRP A 13 -16.80 4.43 24.39
C TRP A 13 -16.22 3.13 23.84
N TYR A 14 -16.52 2.00 24.47
CA TYR A 14 -16.09 0.69 23.99
C TYR A 14 -16.63 0.38 22.59
N GLN A 15 -17.92 0.65 22.34
CA GLN A 15 -18.53 0.46 21.03
C GLN A 15 -17.88 1.36 19.96
N LEU A 16 -17.63 2.63 20.26
CA LEU A 16 -16.95 3.55 19.33
C LEU A 16 -15.52 3.08 19.02
N ARG A 17 -14.77 2.66 20.04
CA ARG A 17 -13.41 2.13 19.87
C ARG A 17 -13.40 0.87 19.01
N ARG A 18 -14.36 -0.04 19.23
CA ARG A 18 -14.52 -1.25 18.42
C ARG A 18 -14.83 -0.92 16.96
N ARG A 19 -15.78 -0.01 16.69
CA ARG A 19 -16.10 0.43 15.32
C ARG A 19 -14.90 1.04 14.61
N ARG A 20 -14.15 1.91 15.28
CA ARG A 20 -12.91 2.49 14.73
C ARG A 20 -11.88 1.42 14.38
N ARG A 21 -11.70 0.42 15.26
CA ARG A 21 -10.80 -0.72 15.00
C ARG A 21 -11.26 -1.54 13.79
N GLU A 22 -12.55 -1.84 13.69
CA GLU A 22 -13.10 -2.57 12.54
C GLU A 22 -12.91 -1.81 11.23
N LEU A 23 -13.14 -0.49 11.22
CA LEU A 23 -12.86 0.35 10.04
C LEU A 23 -11.38 0.34 9.67
N PHE A 24 -10.49 0.47 10.66
CA PHE A 24 -9.04 0.41 10.42
C PHE A 24 -8.60 -0.95 9.85
N VAL A 25 -9.12 -2.05 10.39
CA VAL A 25 -8.83 -3.40 9.89
C VAL A 25 -9.34 -3.57 8.46
N LYS A 26 -10.54 -3.08 8.13
CA LYS A 26 -11.07 -3.12 6.76
C LYS A 26 -10.23 -2.29 5.80
N MET A 27 -9.78 -1.11 6.24
CA MET A 27 -8.90 -0.25 5.45
C MET A 27 -7.55 -0.93 5.19
N LEU A 28 -6.93 -1.52 6.23
CA LEU A 28 -5.71 -2.30 6.09
C LEU A 28 -5.90 -3.49 5.15
N ALA A 29 -6.99 -4.24 5.28
CA ALA A 29 -7.28 -5.38 4.41
C ALA A 29 -7.43 -4.94 2.95
N TYR A 30 -8.09 -3.80 2.70
CA TYR A 30 -8.19 -3.22 1.37
C TYR A 30 -6.81 -2.86 0.80
N TYR A 31 -5.98 -2.12 1.54
CA TYR A 31 -4.65 -1.75 1.06
C TYR A 31 -3.74 -2.97 0.90
N PHE A 32 -3.82 -3.95 1.80
CA PHE A 32 -3.06 -5.18 1.69
C PHE A 32 -3.46 -5.95 0.43
N SER A 33 -4.75 -6.12 0.16
CA SER A 33 -5.26 -6.77 -1.05
C SER A 33 -4.89 -6.00 -2.32
N ALA A 34 -4.98 -4.68 -2.31
CA ALA A 34 -4.78 -3.86 -3.50
C ALA A 34 -3.29 -3.72 -3.89
N PHE A 35 -2.39 -3.68 -2.91
CA PHE A 35 -0.99 -3.31 -3.11
C PHE A 35 0.03 -4.42 -2.75
N VAL A 36 -0.28 -5.29 -1.79
CA VAL A 36 0.68 -6.31 -1.30
C VAL A 36 0.36 -7.69 -1.86
N TYR A 37 -0.88 -8.15 -1.69
CA TYR A 37 -1.36 -9.45 -2.17
C TYR A 37 -1.74 -9.38 -3.64
N LYS A 38 -0.74 -9.15 -4.50
CA LYS A 38 -0.90 -9.16 -5.96
C LYS A 38 -0.51 -10.54 -6.51
N THR A 39 -1.36 -11.10 -7.35
CA THR A 39 -0.95 -12.14 -8.29
C THR A 39 -0.24 -11.45 -9.45
N PRO A 40 1.00 -11.81 -9.80
CA PRO A 40 1.67 -11.24 -10.97
C PRO A 40 0.81 -11.53 -12.21
N LYS A 41 0.29 -10.47 -12.85
CA LYS A 41 -0.54 -10.59 -14.07
C LYS A 41 0.25 -11.12 -15.26
N HIS A 42 1.54 -10.82 -15.32
CA HIS A 42 2.43 -11.23 -16.39
C HIS A 42 3.67 -11.87 -15.78
N THR A 43 3.95 -13.11 -16.18
CA THR A 43 5.29 -13.71 -16.09
C THR A 43 6.05 -13.27 -17.33
N SER A 44 6.97 -12.33 -17.19
CA SER A 44 7.76 -11.90 -18.35
C SER A 44 8.72 -13.00 -18.76
N ILE A 45 8.83 -13.23 -20.07
CA ILE A 45 9.85 -14.11 -20.68
C ILE A 45 11.24 -13.44 -20.68
N LEU A 46 11.28 -12.13 -20.41
CA LEU A 46 12.50 -11.34 -20.41
C LEU A 46 13.35 -11.63 -19.17
N SER A 47 14.66 -11.50 -19.34
CA SER A 47 15.59 -11.50 -18.21
C SER A 47 15.30 -10.32 -17.27
N GLY A 48 15.71 -10.43 -16.00
CA GLY A 48 15.43 -9.42 -14.98
C GLY A 48 15.69 -7.97 -15.42
N PRO A 49 16.87 -7.63 -15.99
CA PRO A 49 17.14 -6.27 -16.47
C PRO A 49 16.25 -5.83 -17.63
N MET A 50 15.98 -6.72 -18.59
CA MET A 50 15.11 -6.42 -19.73
C MET A 50 13.65 -6.24 -19.32
N TRP A 51 13.20 -7.01 -18.33
CA TRP A 51 11.89 -6.84 -17.73
C TRP A 51 11.76 -5.49 -16.99
N VAL A 52 12.79 -5.10 -16.23
CA VAL A 52 12.81 -3.79 -15.57
C VAL A 52 12.73 -2.67 -16.59
N ASP A 53 13.52 -2.76 -17.67
CA ASP A 53 13.47 -1.78 -18.76
C ASP A 53 12.07 -1.73 -19.40
N GLU A 54 11.49 -2.87 -19.76
CA GLU A 54 10.12 -2.95 -20.32
C GLU A 54 9.07 -2.31 -19.41
N VAL A 55 9.15 -2.55 -18.10
CA VAL A 55 8.22 -1.96 -17.12
C VAL A 55 8.40 -0.45 -17.04
N LEU A 56 9.64 0.04 -17.06
CA LEU A 56 9.93 1.46 -16.83
C LEU A 56 9.85 2.32 -18.09
N THR A 57 10.24 1.82 -19.25
CA THR A 57 10.31 2.58 -20.50
C THR A 57 9.16 2.28 -21.45
N GLY A 58 8.54 1.10 -21.33
CA GLY A 58 7.42 0.65 -22.16
C GLY A 58 6.10 1.35 -21.85
N ASN A 59 4.98 0.61 -21.94
CA ASN A 59 3.65 1.19 -21.75
C ASN A 59 3.52 1.80 -20.33
N PRO A 60 3.17 3.08 -20.19
CA PRO A 60 2.99 3.73 -18.88
C PRO A 60 2.00 3.00 -17.95
N HIS A 61 1.06 2.25 -18.52
CA HIS A 61 0.09 1.44 -17.76
C HIS A 61 0.75 0.26 -17.07
N ASN A 62 1.86 -0.27 -17.60
CA ASN A 62 2.58 -1.41 -17.01
C ASN A 62 3.11 -1.06 -15.61
N VAL A 63 3.59 0.16 -15.40
CA VAL A 63 4.03 0.60 -14.06
C VAL A 63 2.86 0.62 -13.07
N VAL A 64 1.69 1.08 -13.52
CA VAL A 64 0.48 1.11 -12.69
C VAL A 64 -0.02 -0.31 -12.41
N GLU A 65 0.03 -1.21 -13.38
CA GLU A 65 -0.39 -2.60 -13.18
C GLU A 65 0.57 -3.38 -12.29
N MET A 66 1.89 -3.20 -12.49
CA MET A 66 2.92 -3.94 -11.76
C MET A 66 3.20 -3.36 -10.38
N LEU A 67 3.26 -2.03 -10.26
CA LEU A 67 3.68 -1.34 -9.03
C LEU A 67 2.53 -0.60 -8.33
N ARG A 68 1.32 -0.57 -8.92
CA ARG A 68 0.13 0.11 -8.36
C ARG A 68 0.36 1.60 -8.08
N MET A 69 1.30 2.20 -8.79
CA MET A 69 1.62 3.61 -8.68
C MET A 69 1.90 4.20 -10.07
N PRO A 70 1.64 5.51 -10.26
CA PRO A 70 2.07 6.20 -11.47
C PRO A 70 3.59 6.15 -11.63
N ARG A 71 4.07 6.09 -12.88
CA ARG A 71 5.51 6.11 -13.21
C ARG A 71 6.26 7.27 -12.53
N VAL A 72 5.66 8.46 -12.51
CA VAL A 72 6.26 9.65 -11.87
C VAL A 72 6.45 9.45 -10.36
N VAL A 73 5.51 8.78 -9.70
CA VAL A 73 5.60 8.48 -8.25
C VAL A 73 6.71 7.46 -8.00
N PHE A 74 6.80 6.43 -8.83
CA PHE A 74 7.88 5.45 -8.75
C PHE A 74 9.26 6.09 -8.91
N GLN A 75 9.43 6.96 -9.92
CA GLN A 75 10.70 7.66 -10.16
C GLN A 75 11.09 8.53 -8.96
N ARG A 76 10.14 9.29 -8.40
CA ARG A 76 10.40 10.10 -7.19
C ARG A 76 10.79 9.23 -5.99
N LEU A 77 10.14 8.08 -5.82
CA LEU A 77 10.49 7.14 -4.77
C LEU A 77 11.89 6.56 -4.96
N ALA A 78 12.24 6.17 -6.19
CA ALA A 78 13.57 5.66 -6.51
C ALA A 78 14.66 6.70 -6.22
N HIS A 79 14.46 7.96 -6.65
CA HIS A 79 15.35 9.06 -6.31
C HIS A 79 15.48 9.25 -4.79
N ALA A 80 14.36 9.30 -4.06
CA ALA A 80 14.40 9.45 -2.61
C ALA A 80 15.15 8.30 -1.91
N ILE A 81 15.02 7.06 -2.39
CA ILE A 81 15.72 5.90 -1.84
C ILE A 81 17.23 5.98 -2.10
N VAL A 82 17.65 6.44 -3.28
CA VAL A 82 19.07 6.62 -3.61
C VAL A 82 19.66 7.78 -2.80
N ASP A 83 19.00 8.94 -2.81
CA ASP A 83 19.50 10.18 -2.25
C ASP A 83 19.45 10.19 -0.71
N ILE A 84 18.35 9.74 -0.13
CA ILE A 84 18.11 9.75 1.33
C ILE A 84 18.51 8.40 1.93
N GLY A 85 18.09 7.31 1.29
CA GLY A 85 18.33 5.95 1.78
C GLY A 85 19.75 5.45 1.54
N LYS A 86 20.58 6.18 0.78
CA LYS A 86 21.96 5.82 0.40
C LYS A 86 22.06 4.44 -0.26
N LEU A 87 20.99 3.99 -0.90
CA LEU A 87 21.02 2.75 -1.66
C LEU A 87 21.92 2.98 -2.88
N ARG A 88 22.99 2.19 -3.02
CA ARG A 88 23.89 2.32 -4.16
C ARG A 88 23.13 1.99 -5.43
N SER A 89 23.13 2.95 -6.37
CA SER A 89 22.79 2.69 -7.77
C SER A 89 23.74 1.61 -8.29
N THR A 90 23.19 0.44 -8.64
CA THR A 90 23.90 -0.63 -9.36
C THR A 90 23.82 -0.41 -10.85
#